data_AF-A0A2N5GRB9-F1
#
_entry.id   AF-A0A2N5GRB9-F1
#
_cell.length_a   1.000
_cell.length_b   1.000
_cell.length_c   1.000
_cell.angle_alpha   90.00
_cell.angle_beta   90.00
_cell.angle_gamma   90.00
#
_symmetry.space_group_name_H-M   'P 1'
#
loop_
_entity.id
_entity.type
_entity.pdbx_description
1 polymer ?
#
loop_
_entity_poly.entity_id
_entity_poly.type
_entity_poly.pdbx_seq_one_letter_code
_entity_poly.pdbx_strand_id
1 'polypeptide(L)' 'MKTNDYVKYITQNVVKYIDQPKDVRKKIKDERKETKQPFLIRWFGILPYLFQLGKNNRKHEARSRK' A
#
# COMPACT_ATOMS: atom_id res chain seq x y z
N MET A 1 -31.48 0.14 -27.19
CA MET A 1 -30.22 0.93 -27.31
C MET A 1 -29.28 0.89 -26.10
N LYS A 2 -29.55 0.13 -25.02
CA LYS A 2 -28.72 0.17 -23.79
C LYS A 2 -27.52 -0.80 -23.77
N THR A 3 -27.56 -1.87 -24.55
CA THR A 3 -26.52 -2.92 -24.55
C THR A 3 -25.22 -2.46 -25.22
N ASN A 4 -25.32 -1.60 -26.24
CA ASN A 4 -24.15 -1.14 -27.00
C ASN A 4 -23.23 -0.23 -26.15
N ASP A 5 -23.82 0.60 -25.28
CA ASP A 5 -23.06 1.49 -24.40
C ASP A 5 -22.24 0.73 -23.35
N TYR A 6 -22.78 -0.40 -22.86
CA TYR A 6 -22.08 -1.24 -21.89
C TYR A 6 -20.86 -1.94 -22.52
N VAL A 7 -21.05 -2.51 -23.71
CA VAL A 7 -19.95 -3.13 -24.46
C VAL A 7 -18.89 -2.09 -24.80
N LYS A 8 -19.30 -0.88 -25.22
CA LYS A 8 -18.39 0.24 -25.48
C LYS A 8 -17.58 0.62 -24.24
N TYR A 9 -18.21 0.69 -23.08
CA TYR A 9 -17.55 1.00 -21.81
C TYR A 9 -16.52 -0.07 -21.42
N ILE A 10 -16.87 -1.36 -21.53
CA ILE A 10 -15.93 -2.44 -21.23
C ILE A 10 -14.74 -2.37 -22.17
N THR A 11 -14.97 -2.24 -23.47
CA THR A 11 -13.90 -2.15 -24.47
C THR A 11 -12.99 -0.95 -24.21
N GLN A 12 -13.54 0.21 -23.88
CA GLN A 12 -12.74 1.40 -23.56
C GLN A 12 -11.82 1.19 -22.36
N ASN A 13 -12.31 0.53 -21.29
CA ASN A 13 -11.48 0.24 -20.12
C ASN A 13 -10.40 -0.80 -20.42
N VAL A 14 -10.72 -1.82 -21.21
CA VAL A 14 -9.77 -2.86 -21.61
C VAL A 14 -8.66 -2.28 -22.50
N VAL A 15 -9.01 -1.51 -23.53
CA VAL A 15 -8.04 -0.84 -24.41
C VAL A 15 -7.12 0.08 -23.62
N LYS A 16 -7.68 0.88 -22.72
CA LYS A 16 -6.89 1.76 -21.83
C LYS A 16 -5.88 1.00 -20.99
N TYR A 17 -6.20 -0.23 -20.57
CA TYR A 17 -5.28 -1.07 -19.78
C TYR A 17 -4.22 -1.76 -20.65
N ILE A 18 -4.58 -2.17 -21.86
CA ILE A 18 -3.68 -2.80 -22.84
C ILE A 18 -2.65 -1.78 -23.33
N ASP A 19 -3.08 -0.58 -23.71
CA ASP A 19 -2.21 0.49 -24.19
C ASP A 19 -1.36 1.13 -23.09
N GLN A 20 -1.65 0.85 -21.82
CA GLN A 20 -0.91 1.43 -20.71
C GLN A 20 0.53 0.88 -20.66
N PRO A 21 1.56 1.71 -20.91
CA PRO A 21 2.94 1.27 -20.99
C PRO A 21 3.48 0.84 -19.62
N LYS A 22 4.49 -0.04 -19.63
CA LYS A 22 5.08 -0.64 -18.42
C LYS A 22 5.59 0.41 -17.42
N ASP A 23 6.08 1.54 -17.90
CA ASP A 23 6.61 2.62 -17.07
C ASP A 23 5.52 3.29 -16.22
N VAL A 24 4.34 3.50 -16.80
CA VAL A 24 3.19 4.07 -16.07
C VAL A 24 2.65 3.06 -15.06
N ARG A 25 2.68 1.76 -15.36
CA ARG A 25 2.30 0.71 -14.39
C ARG A 25 3.23 0.71 -13.17
N LYS A 26 4.52 0.94 -13.39
CA LYS A 26 5.52 1.04 -12.31
C LYS A 26 5.29 2.29 -11.46
N LYS A 27 5.10 3.45 -12.10
CA LYS A 27 4.77 4.71 -11.40
C LYS A 27 3.51 4.58 -10.54
N ILE A 28 2.41 4.05 -11.06
CA ILE A 28 1.18 3.86 -10.28
C ILE A 28 1.40 2.91 -9.10
N LYS A 29 2.21 1.86 -9.27
CA LYS A 29 2.54 0.93 -8.18
C LYS A 29 3.35 1.62 -7.09
N ASP A 30 4.29 2.47 -7.46
CA ASP A 30 5.14 3.18 -6.52
C ASP A 30 4.39 4.35 -5.84
N GLU A 31 3.58 5.12 -6.57
CA GLU A 31 2.64 6.10 -5.99
C GLU A 31 1.67 5.44 -5.01
N ARG A 32 1.15 4.24 -5.33
CA ARG A 32 0.32 3.46 -4.40
C ARG A 32 1.08 2.98 -3.17
N LYS A 33 2.39 2.77 -3.24
CA LYS A 33 3.18 2.42 -2.05
C LYS A 33 3.42 3.65 -1.18
N GLU A 34 3.68 4.80 -1.79
CA GLU A 34 3.91 6.07 -1.09
C GLU A 34 2.63 6.60 -0.42
N THR A 35 1.50 6.49 -1.12
CA THR A 35 0.19 6.95 -0.60
C THR A 35 -0.49 5.94 0.31
N LYS A 36 -0.12 4.65 0.25
CA LYS A 36 -0.63 3.67 1.21
C LYS A 36 0.02 3.92 2.55
N GLN A 37 -0.76 4.52 3.46
CA GLN A 37 -0.46 4.43 4.87
C GLN A 37 -0.22 2.95 5.23
N PRO A 38 0.84 2.64 5.98
CA PRO A 38 1.13 1.28 6.41
C PRO A 38 -0.16 0.67 6.98
N PHE A 39 -0.54 -0.51 6.48
CA PHE A 39 -1.75 -1.21 6.95
C PHE A 39 -1.76 -1.34 8.47
N LEU A 40 -0.56 -1.48 9.06
CA LEU A 40 -0.34 -1.49 10.50
C LEU A 40 -0.81 -0.20 11.19
N ILE A 41 -0.56 0.98 10.61
CA ILE A 41 -1.02 2.25 11.17
C ILE A 41 -2.53 2.38 11.05
N ARG A 42 -3.12 1.95 9.93
CA ARG A 42 -4.57 1.99 9.72
C ARG A 42 -5.34 1.07 10.69
N TRP A 43 -4.76 -0.08 11.08
CA TRP A 43 -5.41 -1.05 11.95
C TRP A 43 -5.02 -0.95 13.42
N PHE A 44 -3.76 -0.59 13.71
CA PHE A 44 -3.21 -0.63 15.06
C PHE A 44 -2.80 0.75 15.59
N GLY A 45 -2.96 1.82 14.79
CA GLY A 45 -2.67 3.19 15.21
C GLY A 45 -1.26 3.31 15.80
N ILE A 46 -1.17 3.77 17.05
CA ILE A 46 0.10 3.99 17.77
C ILE A 46 0.65 2.74 18.47
N LEU A 47 -0.06 1.60 18.44
CA LEU A 47 0.32 0.39 19.15
C LEU A 47 1.70 -0.17 18.74
N PRO A 48 2.12 -0.17 17.45
CA PRO A 48 3.45 -0.62 17.06
C PRO A 48 4.57 0.23 17.68
N TYR A 49 4.32 1.53 17.86
CA TYR A 49 5.27 2.45 18.50
C TYR A 49 5.43 2.14 19.99
N LEU A 50 4.32 1.91 20.70
CA LEU A 50 4.34 1.50 22.11
C LEU A 50 5.06 0.15 22.30
N PHE A 51 4.83 -0.81 21.40
CA PHE A 51 5.51 -2.10 21.42
C PHE A 51 7.03 -1.97 21.18
N GLN A 52 7.43 -1.15 20.22
CA GLN A 52 8.84 -0.85 19.94
C GLN A 52 9.52 -0.23 21.16
N LEU A 53 8.88 0.74 21.81
CA LEU A 53 9.39 1.43 22.99
C LEU A 53 9.57 0.44 24.16
N GLY A 54 8.58 -0.41 24.42
CA GLY A 54 8.69 -1.46 25.43
C GLY A 54 9.76 -2.53 25.13
N LYS A 55 10.05 -2.80 23.85
CA LYS A 55 11.13 -3.72 23.46
C LYS A 55 12.53 -3.12 23.68
N ASN A 56 12.68 -1.82 23.51
CA ASN A 56 13.96 -1.13 23.68
C ASN A 56 14.41 -1.13 25.16
N ASN A 57 13.47 -0.95 26.09
CA ASN A 57 13.75 -0.99 27.53
C ASN A 57 14.30 -2.35 27.96
N ARG A 58 13.77 -3.46 27.41
CA ARG A 58 14.26 -4.82 27.67
C ARG A 58 15.67 -5.08 27.12
N LYS A 59 16.03 -4.44 26.00
CA LYS A 59 17.38 -4.56 25.40
C LYS A 59 18.44 -3.80 26.20
N HIS A 60 18.09 -2.65 26.76
CA HIS A 60 18.99 -1.89 27.64
C HIS A 60 19.28 -2.67 28.93
N GLU A 61 18.28 -3.34 29.50
CA GLU A 61 18.48 -4.16 30.70
C GLU A 61 19.36 -5.40 30.43
N ALA A 62 19.18 -6.07 29.28
CA ALA A 62 20.01 -7.20 28.89
C ALA A 62 21.47 -6.82 28.52
N ARG A 63 21.72 -5.56 28.11
CA ARG A 63 23.08 -5.03 27.86
C ARG A 63 23.76 -4.51 29.12
N SER A 64 23.00 -4.09 30.13
CA SER A 64 23.52 -3.60 31.42
C SER A 64 23.94 -4.74 32.35
N ARG A 65 23.38 -5.95 32.17
CA ARG A 65 23.74 -7.17 32.92
C ARG A 65 24.86 -8.00 32.27
N LYS A 66 25.62 -7.45 31.32
CA LYS A 66 26.67 -8.17 30.60
C LYS A 66 28.02 -7.50 30.77
#